data_AF-A0A7J8LKP6-F1
#
_entry.id   AF-A0A7J8LKP6-F1
#
_cell.length_a   1.000
_cell.length_b   1.000
_cell.length_c   1.000
_cell.angle_alpha   90.00
_cell.angle_beta   90.00
_cell.angle_gamma   90.00
#
_symmetry.space_group_name_H-M   'P 1'
#
loop_
_entity.id
_entity.type
_entity.pdbx_description
1 polymer ?
#
loop_
_entity_poly.entity_id
_entity_poly.type
_entity_poly.pdbx_seq_one_letter_code
_entity_poly.pdbx_strand_id
1 'polypeptide(L)'
;MDSQELPDNGNKGFRYMLLRIAFALLFPIFVVFSLSFLVGLLAIFMGELSISNPISIPTQCKIVSSSVDIRSSKVCELGLLNYKAKHVFYPFERSKFRCRYDYYWTSVFKVEYRDHSLGQTQLAFTEAPNEALPLSCRPNFGAAWLTKDKFKVNETYDCWYILGISTVKLYDDGFFSCQAKHPSSIEMIKRYLIM
;
A
#
# COMPACT_ATOMS: atom_id res chain seq x y z
N MET A 1 -21.88 69.67 43.18
CA MET A 1 -22.90 68.74 42.68
C MET A 1 -22.45 68.26 41.33
N ASP A 2 -22.45 66.95 41.17
CA ASP A 2 -21.45 66.18 40.43
C ASP A 2 -21.61 66.21 38.91
N SER A 3 -20.49 66.33 38.20
CA SER A 3 -20.39 66.03 36.77
C SER A 3 -20.35 64.52 36.61
N GLN A 4 -21.46 63.94 36.17
CA GLN A 4 -21.60 62.52 35.92
C GLN A 4 -20.98 62.20 34.54
N GLU A 5 -19.77 61.64 34.54
CA GLU A 5 -19.19 61.02 33.35
C GLU A 5 -20.08 59.84 32.92
N LEU A 6 -20.66 59.96 31.73
CA LEU A 6 -21.44 58.90 31.09
C LEU A 6 -20.45 57.82 30.58
N PRO A 7 -20.54 56.54 30.99
CA PRO A 7 -19.59 55.55 30.53
C PRO A 7 -19.87 55.19 29.07
N ASP A 8 -18.84 55.31 28.21
CA ASP A 8 -18.83 54.82 26.83
C ASP A 8 -18.95 53.28 26.80
N ASN A 9 -20.18 52.79 26.94
CA ASN A 9 -20.52 51.37 27.00
C ASN A 9 -21.14 50.85 25.68
N GLY A 10 -21.41 51.75 24.72
CA GLY A 10 -22.04 51.41 23.44
C GLY A 10 -21.15 50.55 22.54
N ASN A 11 -19.85 50.82 22.54
CA ASN A 11 -18.89 50.12 21.68
C ASN A 11 -18.67 48.65 22.12
N LYS A 12 -18.78 48.36 23.42
CA LYS A 12 -18.69 47.00 23.98
C LYS A 12 -19.94 46.16 23.68
N GLY A 13 -21.12 46.75 23.80
CA GLY A 13 -22.40 46.09 23.48
C GLY A 13 -22.55 45.77 21.99
N PHE A 14 -22.14 46.69 21.12
CA PHE A 14 -22.16 46.48 19.66
C PHE A 14 -21.18 45.39 19.21
N ARG A 15 -19.96 45.38 19.76
CA ARG A 15 -18.96 44.31 19.51
C ARG A 15 -19.45 42.94 20.00
N TYR A 16 -20.11 42.88 21.15
CA TYR A 16 -20.68 41.64 21.67
C TYR A 16 -21.83 41.12 20.79
N MET A 17 -22.70 42.00 20.30
CA MET A 17 -23.75 41.63 19.34
C MET A 17 -23.18 41.13 18.01
N LEU A 18 -22.17 41.81 17.45
CA LEU A 18 -21.49 41.36 16.23
C LEU A 18 -20.79 40.01 16.41
N LEU A 19 -20.10 39.81 17.55
CA LEU A 19 -19.50 38.51 17.90
C LEU A 19 -20.55 37.40 17.99
N ARG A 20 -21.71 37.68 18.59
CA ARG A 20 -22.80 36.70 18.72
C ARG A 20 -23.39 36.30 17.37
N ILE A 21 -23.57 37.26 16.46
CA ILE A 21 -24.05 37.00 15.09
C ILE A 21 -23.00 36.24 14.29
N ALA A 22 -21.73 36.65 14.36
CA ALA A 22 -20.63 35.95 13.70
C ALA A 22 -20.52 34.50 14.20
N PHE A 23 -20.65 34.28 15.50
CA PHE A 23 -20.63 32.93 16.07
C PHE A 23 -21.85 32.11 15.61
N ALA A 24 -23.05 32.70 15.60
CA ALA A 24 -24.27 32.04 15.15
C ALA A 24 -24.22 31.62 13.67
N LEU A 25 -23.47 32.35 12.83
CA LEU A 25 -23.31 32.03 11.41
C LEU A 25 -22.12 31.10 11.14
N LEU A 26 -20.97 31.33 11.77
CA LEU A 26 -19.75 30.58 11.53
C LEU A 26 -19.74 29.21 12.21
N PHE A 27 -20.35 29.10 13.40
CA PHE A 27 -20.40 27.86 14.15
C PHE A 27 -21.12 26.72 13.39
N PRO A 28 -22.34 26.90 12.83
CA PRO A 28 -22.99 25.83 12.08
C PRO A 28 -22.20 25.45 10.83
N ILE A 29 -21.58 26.43 10.14
CA ILE A 29 -20.72 26.17 8.98
C ILE A 29 -19.53 25.30 9.40
N PHE A 30 -18.83 25.68 10.47
CA PHE A 30 -17.69 24.92 11.01
C PHE A 30 -18.08 23.50 11.43
N VAL A 31 -19.23 23.34 12.08
CA VAL A 31 -19.76 22.03 12.50
C VAL A 31 -20.04 21.15 11.28
N VAL A 32 -20.69 21.68 10.24
CA VAL A 32 -20.96 20.93 9.01
C VAL A 32 -19.66 20.49 8.33
N PHE A 33 -18.69 21.41 8.16
CA PHE A 33 -17.39 21.05 7.59
C PHE A 33 -16.65 20.00 8.41
N SER A 34 -16.67 20.11 9.74
CA SER A 34 -16.01 19.16 10.65
C SER A 34 -16.66 17.78 10.59
N LEU A 35 -17.99 17.71 10.54
CA LEU A 35 -18.74 16.46 10.36
C LEU A 35 -18.45 15.82 9.00
N SER A 36 -18.46 16.59 7.91
CA SER A 36 -18.11 16.09 6.57
C SER A 36 -16.68 15.55 6.53
N PHE A 37 -15.74 16.25 7.18
CA PHE A 37 -14.35 15.79 7.27
C PHE A 37 -14.21 14.50 8.09
N LEU A 38 -14.89 14.39 9.23
CA LEU A 38 -14.94 13.18 10.04
C LEU A 38 -15.52 11.99 9.27
N VAL A 39 -16.62 12.19 8.55
CA VAL A 39 -17.22 11.16 7.69
C VAL A 39 -16.24 10.73 6.60
N GLY A 40 -15.53 11.67 5.97
CA GLY A 40 -14.50 11.37 4.98
C GLY A 40 -13.34 10.54 5.56
N LEU A 41 -12.86 10.88 6.76
CA LEU A 41 -11.83 10.10 7.45
C LEU A 41 -12.33 8.70 7.78
N LEU A 42 -13.54 8.57 8.31
CA LEU A 42 -14.15 7.26 8.62
C LEU A 42 -14.29 6.39 7.37
N ALA A 43 -14.66 6.96 6.23
CA ALA A 43 -14.72 6.24 4.96
C ALA A 43 -13.36 5.71 4.51
N ILE A 44 -12.29 6.49 4.67
CA ILE A 44 -10.92 6.06 4.38
C ILE A 44 -10.50 4.91 5.31
N PHE A 45 -10.74 5.04 6.62
CA PHE A 45 -10.43 3.99 7.59
C PHE A 45 -11.21 2.69 7.33
N MET A 46 -12.48 2.78 6.98
CA MET A 46 -13.29 1.62 6.61
C MET A 46 -12.81 0.99 5.30
N GLY A 47 -12.33 1.77 4.33
CA GLY A 47 -11.74 1.28 3.09
C GLY A 47 -10.48 0.43 3.34
N GLU A 48 -9.61 0.86 4.24
CA GLU A 48 -8.41 0.09 4.65
C GLU A 48 -8.77 -1.19 5.43
N LEU A 49 -9.79 -1.13 6.30
CA LEU A 49 -10.29 -2.30 7.03
C LEU A 49 -11.00 -3.33 6.14
N SER A 50 -11.53 -2.90 4.99
CA SER A 50 -12.22 -3.77 4.03
C SER A 50 -11.28 -4.70 3.28
N ILE A 51 -9.97 -4.44 3.34
CA ILE A 51 -8.94 -5.35 2.82
C ILE A 51 -8.73 -6.44 3.87
N SER A 52 -9.58 -7.46 3.82
CA SER A 52 -9.34 -8.70 4.58
C SER A 52 -7.98 -9.24 4.18
N ASN A 53 -7.04 -9.26 5.13
CA ASN A 53 -5.75 -9.92 4.90
C ASN A 53 -6.06 -11.39 4.51
N PRO A 54 -5.53 -11.88 3.39
CA PRO A 54 -5.73 -13.27 3.00
C PRO A 54 -5.23 -14.18 4.13
N ILE A 55 -6.05 -15.15 4.54
CA ILE A 55 -5.67 -16.11 5.58
C ILE A 55 -4.60 -17.03 5.01
N SER A 56 -3.37 -16.89 5.50
CA SER A 56 -2.24 -17.75 5.18
C SER A 56 -2.19 -18.95 6.12
N ILE A 57 -2.17 -20.16 5.57
CA ILE A 57 -2.12 -21.40 6.35
C ILE A 57 -0.77 -22.10 6.09
N PRO A 58 -0.05 -22.52 7.15
CA PRO A 58 1.19 -23.26 6.99
C PRO A 58 0.92 -24.69 6.52
N THR A 59 1.75 -25.19 5.61
CA THR A 59 1.71 -26.57 5.11
C THR A 59 3.08 -26.99 4.57
N GLN A 60 3.17 -28.21 4.02
CA GLN A 60 4.36 -28.70 3.33
C GLN A 60 4.12 -28.70 1.82
N CYS A 61 5.09 -28.14 1.10
CA CYS A 61 5.07 -28.01 -0.35
C CYS A 61 6.20 -28.80 -0.97
N LYS A 62 5.87 -29.72 -1.87
CA LYS A 62 6.83 -30.47 -2.67
C LYS A 62 7.12 -29.73 -3.98
N ILE A 63 8.38 -29.48 -4.29
CA ILE A 63 8.75 -28.84 -5.56
C ILE A 63 8.71 -29.89 -6.68
N VAL A 64 7.86 -29.68 -7.68
CA VAL A 64 7.69 -30.56 -8.83
C VAL A 64 8.59 -30.15 -10.00
N SER A 65 8.79 -28.84 -10.17
CA SER A 65 9.69 -28.30 -11.19
C SER A 65 10.21 -26.93 -10.79
N SER A 66 11.39 -26.57 -11.29
CA SER A 66 12.00 -25.26 -11.07
C SER A 66 12.47 -24.64 -12.39
N SER A 67 12.32 -23.33 -12.52
CA SER A 67 12.75 -22.55 -13.68
C SER A 67 13.18 -21.14 -13.26
N VAL A 68 13.83 -20.41 -14.16
CA VAL A 68 14.08 -18.97 -14.02
C VAL A 68 13.26 -18.26 -15.09
N ASP A 69 12.57 -17.20 -14.69
CA ASP A 69 11.70 -16.42 -15.58
C ASP A 69 11.82 -14.92 -15.31
N ILE A 70 11.36 -14.11 -16.26
CA ILE A 70 11.21 -12.66 -16.10
C ILE A 70 9.79 -12.37 -15.65
N ARG A 71 9.66 -11.62 -14.56
CA ARG A 71 8.38 -11.09 -14.08
C ARG A 71 8.31 -9.59 -14.25
N SER A 72 7.09 -9.09 -14.40
CA SER A 72 6.79 -7.67 -14.46
C SER A 72 5.91 -7.29 -13.29
N SER A 73 6.29 -6.23 -12.58
CA SER A 73 5.46 -5.62 -11.54
C SER A 73 5.11 -4.20 -11.95
N LYS A 74 3.86 -3.79 -11.72
CA LYS A 74 3.44 -2.40 -11.92
C LYS A 74 3.78 -1.61 -10.66
N VAL A 75 4.77 -0.75 -10.74
CA VAL A 75 5.17 0.14 -9.65
C VAL A 75 4.59 1.51 -9.91
N CYS A 76 3.84 2.06 -8.96
CA CYS A 76 3.25 3.39 -9.05
C CYS A 76 3.86 4.29 -7.98
N GLU A 77 4.52 5.37 -8.42
CA GLU A 77 5.09 6.41 -7.56
C GLU A 77 4.22 7.67 -7.64
N LEU A 78 4.12 8.46 -6.56
CA LEU A 78 3.53 9.80 -6.68
C LEU A 78 4.45 10.65 -7.55
N GLY A 79 3.97 11.05 -8.73
CA GLY A 79 4.71 11.91 -9.64
C GLY A 79 4.06 13.27 -9.72
N LEU A 80 4.82 14.34 -9.47
CA LEU A 80 4.41 15.70 -9.83
C LEU A 80 4.09 15.74 -11.34
N LEU A 81 2.94 16.30 -11.70
CA LEU A 81 2.48 16.47 -13.08
C LEU A 81 3.49 17.31 -13.88
N ASN A 82 4.42 16.68 -14.60
CA ASN A 82 5.35 17.40 -15.48
C ASN A 82 4.74 17.51 -16.88
N TYR A 83 4.10 18.64 -17.15
CA TYR A 83 3.42 18.95 -18.42
C TYR A 83 4.37 19.11 -19.63
N LYS A 84 5.69 19.02 -19.45
CA LYS A 84 6.72 19.26 -20.49
C LYS A 84 7.41 18.00 -21.04
N ALA A 85 7.01 16.79 -20.65
CA ALA A 85 7.65 15.57 -21.16
C ALA A 85 7.24 15.26 -22.62
N LYS A 86 8.06 15.70 -23.59
CA LYS A 86 8.00 15.27 -24.99
C LYS A 86 8.67 13.90 -25.12
N HIS A 87 7.85 12.87 -25.30
CA HIS A 87 8.22 11.50 -25.71
C HIS A 87 8.82 10.57 -24.65
N VAL A 88 8.63 9.27 -24.92
CA VAL A 88 9.17 8.05 -24.29
C VAL A 88 8.23 7.40 -23.25
N PHE A 89 7.34 6.53 -23.76
CA PHE A 89 6.67 5.40 -23.07
C PHE A 89 6.05 5.64 -21.69
N TYR A 90 5.19 6.65 -21.54
CA TYR A 90 4.35 6.81 -20.35
C TYR A 90 2.86 6.89 -20.70
N PRO A 91 1.95 6.31 -19.88
CA PRO A 91 0.52 6.47 -20.08
C PRO A 91 0.16 7.97 -20.04
N PHE A 92 -0.68 8.38 -20.99
CA PHE A 92 -1.14 9.76 -21.19
C PHE A 92 -2.09 10.24 -20.06
N GLU A 93 -2.42 9.39 -19.11
CA GLU A 93 -3.34 9.70 -18.03
C GLU A 93 -2.75 10.71 -17.05
N ARG A 94 -3.51 11.80 -16.83
CA ARG A 94 -3.27 12.80 -15.78
C ARG A 94 -3.59 12.21 -14.39
N SER A 95 -3.02 11.06 -14.04
CA SER A 95 -3.20 10.47 -12.72
C SER A 95 -2.17 11.03 -11.74
N LYS A 96 -2.55 11.13 -10.46
CA LYS A 96 -1.67 11.54 -9.34
C LYS A 96 -0.45 10.60 -9.18
N PHE A 97 -0.51 9.42 -9.78
CA PHE A 97 0.49 8.35 -9.67
C PHE A 97 1.10 8.03 -11.03
N ARG A 98 2.41 8.20 -11.17
CA ARG A 98 3.15 7.73 -12.35
C ARG A 98 3.47 6.26 -12.16
N CYS A 99 2.84 5.42 -12.96
CA CYS A 99 3.09 3.99 -12.96
C CYS A 99 4.07 3.60 -14.07
N ARG A 100 4.99 2.70 -13.76
CA ARG A 100 5.85 2.01 -14.75
C ARG A 100 5.85 0.51 -14.49
N TYR A 101 6.17 -0.25 -15.52
CA TYR A 101 6.41 -1.68 -15.38
C TYR A 101 7.90 -1.91 -15.11
N ASP A 102 8.19 -2.50 -13.97
CA ASP A 102 9.52 -2.92 -13.57
C ASP A 102 9.66 -4.42 -13.87
N TYR A 103 10.66 -4.75 -14.70
CA TYR A 103 11.02 -6.13 -15.02
C TYR A 103 12.12 -6.63 -14.09
N TYR A 104 12.01 -7.88 -13.65
CA TYR A 104 13.00 -8.52 -12.79
C TYR A 104 13.08 -10.02 -13.06
N TRP A 105 14.27 -10.58 -12.84
CA TRP A 105 14.48 -12.03 -12.89
C TRP A 105 14.02 -12.65 -11.58
N THR A 106 13.35 -13.79 -11.63
CA THR A 106 12.97 -14.54 -10.42
C THR A 106 13.03 -16.04 -10.67
N SER A 107 13.19 -16.80 -9.59
CA SER A 107 13.07 -18.25 -9.63
C SER A 107 11.60 -18.61 -9.51
N VAL A 108 11.11 -19.44 -10.41
CA VAL A 108 9.72 -19.91 -10.41
C VAL A 108 9.71 -21.39 -10.09
N PHE A 109 8.91 -21.78 -9.11
CA PHE A 109 8.74 -23.17 -8.71
C PHE A 109 7.29 -23.57 -8.89
N LYS A 110 7.09 -24.76 -9.47
CA LYS A 110 5.81 -25.45 -9.44
C LYS A 110 5.80 -26.33 -8.21
N VAL A 111 4.87 -26.10 -7.31
CA VAL A 111 4.76 -26.81 -6.04
C VAL A 111 3.46 -27.57 -5.94
N GLU A 112 3.55 -28.72 -5.31
CA GLU A 112 2.44 -29.58 -4.95
C GLU A 112 2.24 -29.46 -3.43
N TYR A 113 1.04 -29.09 -2.99
CA TYR A 113 0.73 -28.90 -1.56
C TYR A 113 -0.62 -29.51 -1.22
N ARG A 114 -0.83 -29.83 0.05
CA ARG A 114 -2.10 -30.38 0.52
C ARG A 114 -2.99 -29.26 1.04
N ASP A 115 -4.12 -29.04 0.39
CA ASP A 115 -5.12 -28.10 0.88
C ASP A 115 -5.89 -28.73 2.04
N HIS A 116 -5.83 -28.09 3.21
CA HIS A 116 -6.48 -28.59 4.41
C HIS A 116 -8.01 -28.42 4.37
N SER A 117 -8.52 -27.48 3.57
CA SER A 117 -9.95 -27.24 3.42
C SER A 117 -10.62 -28.27 2.50
N LEU A 118 -9.95 -28.64 1.41
CA LEU A 118 -10.46 -29.58 0.39
C LEU A 118 -9.99 -31.02 0.63
N GLY A 119 -8.97 -31.23 1.47
CA GLY A 119 -8.35 -32.53 1.72
C GLY A 119 -7.59 -33.11 0.52
N GLN A 120 -7.48 -32.34 -0.57
CA GLN A 120 -6.89 -32.74 -1.84
C GLN A 120 -5.52 -32.08 -2.06
N THR A 121 -4.67 -32.75 -2.82
CA THR A 121 -3.41 -32.19 -3.28
C THR A 121 -3.64 -31.24 -4.46
N GLN A 122 -3.08 -30.04 -4.36
CA GLN A 122 -3.20 -28.96 -5.35
C GLN A 122 -1.83 -28.58 -5.90
N LEU A 123 -1.84 -28.04 -7.12
CA LEU A 123 -0.65 -27.49 -7.77
C LEU A 123 -0.73 -25.98 -7.78
N ALA A 124 0.37 -25.33 -7.37
CA ALA A 124 0.50 -23.89 -7.40
C ALA A 124 1.88 -23.48 -7.93
N PHE A 125 1.99 -22.21 -8.29
CA PHE A 125 3.27 -21.59 -8.58
C PHE A 125 3.69 -20.71 -7.40
N THR A 126 5.00 -20.69 -7.16
CA THR A 126 5.61 -19.83 -6.16
C THR A 126 6.88 -19.22 -6.74
N GLU A 127 7.17 -17.99 -6.31
CA GLU A 127 8.27 -17.19 -6.82
C GLU A 127 9.24 -16.88 -5.68
N ALA A 128 10.54 -16.89 -5.99
CA ALA A 128 11.60 -16.52 -5.06
C ALA A 128 12.57 -15.55 -5.75
N PRO A 129 12.52 -14.24 -5.44
CA PRO A 129 11.64 -13.59 -4.46
C PRO A 129 10.17 -13.55 -4.92
N ASN A 130 9.24 -13.55 -3.96
CA ASN A 130 7.80 -13.55 -4.17
C ASN A 130 7.22 -12.18 -4.57
N GLU A 131 8.03 -11.13 -4.48
CA GLU A 131 7.64 -9.75 -4.67
C GLU A 131 8.76 -8.98 -5.40
N ALA A 132 8.39 -7.86 -6.03
CA ALA A 132 9.34 -7.02 -6.74
C ALA A 132 10.22 -6.25 -5.76
N LEU A 133 11.49 -6.65 -5.67
CA LEU A 133 12.47 -6.00 -4.81
C LEU A 133 12.91 -4.62 -5.36
N PRO A 134 13.35 -3.71 -4.46
CA PRO A 134 13.98 -2.44 -4.83
C PRO A 134 15.12 -2.63 -5.83
N LEU A 135 15.33 -1.63 -6.71
CA LEU A 135 16.37 -1.68 -7.75
C LEU A 135 17.77 -2.01 -7.20
N SER A 136 18.10 -1.54 -6.00
CA SER A 136 19.40 -1.75 -5.36
C SER A 136 19.69 -3.21 -4.99
N CYS A 137 18.66 -4.04 -4.79
CA CYS A 137 18.80 -5.42 -4.32
C CYS A 137 18.04 -6.42 -5.20
N ARG A 138 17.64 -5.98 -6.40
CA ARG A 138 16.91 -6.80 -7.36
C ARG A 138 17.82 -7.90 -7.90
N PRO A 139 17.39 -9.17 -7.86
CA PRO A 139 18.20 -10.27 -8.38
C PRO A 139 18.41 -10.12 -9.89
N ASN A 140 19.64 -10.36 -10.32
CA ASN A 140 19.97 -10.59 -11.73
C ASN A 140 19.69 -12.07 -12.09
N PHE A 141 19.86 -12.42 -13.37
CA PHE A 141 19.64 -13.78 -13.85
C PHE A 141 20.47 -14.81 -13.06
N GLY A 142 21.75 -14.54 -12.80
CA GLY A 142 22.64 -15.45 -12.07
C GLY A 142 22.20 -15.66 -10.62
N ALA A 143 21.76 -14.60 -9.94
CA ALA A 143 21.22 -14.68 -8.59
C ALA A 143 19.93 -15.51 -8.56
N ALA A 144 19.01 -15.30 -9.51
CA ALA A 144 17.81 -16.13 -9.64
C ALA A 144 18.16 -17.59 -9.95
N TRP A 145 19.16 -17.84 -10.81
CA TRP A 145 19.62 -19.20 -11.10
C TRP A 145 20.19 -19.90 -9.86
N LEU A 146 21.00 -19.20 -9.06
CA LEU A 146 21.54 -19.73 -7.81
C LEU A 146 20.44 -20.04 -6.80
N THR A 147 19.42 -19.18 -6.69
CA THR A 147 18.24 -19.47 -5.86
C THR A 147 17.51 -20.70 -6.34
N LYS A 148 17.27 -20.84 -7.66
CA LYS A 148 16.71 -22.06 -8.25
C LYS A 148 17.53 -23.31 -7.89
N ASP A 149 18.86 -23.24 -7.86
CA ASP A 149 19.73 -24.38 -7.55
C ASP A 149 19.78 -24.76 -6.06
N LYS A 150 19.44 -23.82 -5.16
CA LYS A 150 19.30 -24.10 -3.71
C LYS A 150 18.11 -25.01 -3.43
N PHE A 151 16.97 -24.72 -4.05
CA PHE A 151 15.76 -25.52 -3.89
C PHE A 151 15.80 -26.74 -4.81
N LYS A 152 15.82 -27.94 -4.24
CA LYS A 152 15.86 -29.18 -5.01
C LYS A 152 14.47 -29.60 -5.45
N VAL A 153 14.40 -30.07 -6.69
CA VAL A 153 13.19 -30.69 -7.23
C VAL A 153 12.98 -32.03 -6.52
N ASN A 154 11.72 -32.39 -6.27
CA ASN A 154 11.27 -33.58 -5.56
C ASN A 154 11.50 -33.56 -4.04
N GLU A 155 11.97 -32.44 -3.47
CA GLU A 155 12.03 -32.21 -2.02
C GLU A 155 10.81 -31.42 -1.52
N THR A 156 10.51 -31.61 -0.24
CA THR A 156 9.43 -30.94 0.50
C THR A 156 10.00 -29.85 1.39
N TYR A 157 9.38 -28.67 1.35
CA TYR A 157 9.74 -27.49 2.12
C TYR A 157 8.52 -26.94 2.85
N ASP A 158 8.74 -26.28 3.98
CA ASP A 158 7.69 -25.55 4.68
C ASP A 158 7.23 -24.35 3.85
N CYS A 159 5.93 -24.14 3.80
CA CYS A 159 5.32 -23.10 2.97
C CYS A 159 4.01 -22.62 3.57
N TRP A 160 3.53 -21.47 3.08
CA TRP A 160 2.23 -20.93 3.41
C TRP A 160 1.40 -20.81 2.14
N TYR A 161 0.16 -21.30 2.16
CA TYR A 161 -0.79 -21.08 1.08
C TYR A 161 -1.89 -20.14 1.52
N ILE A 162 -2.42 -19.36 0.58
CA ILE A 162 -3.51 -18.44 0.83
C ILE A 162 -4.83 -19.14 0.53
N LEU A 163 -5.77 -19.13 1.47
CA LEU A 163 -7.11 -19.64 1.21
C LEU A 163 -7.80 -18.85 0.08
N GLY A 164 -8.33 -19.57 -0.90
CA GLY A 164 -9.06 -18.99 -2.04
C GLY A 164 -8.19 -18.45 -3.18
N ILE A 165 -6.86 -18.51 -3.06
CA ILE A 165 -5.91 -18.12 -4.10
C ILE A 165 -4.88 -19.24 -4.29
N SER A 166 -4.64 -19.67 -5.53
CA SER A 166 -3.62 -20.69 -5.86
C SER A 166 -2.19 -20.12 -5.81
N THR A 167 -1.88 -19.34 -4.78
CA THR A 167 -0.55 -18.76 -4.54
C THR A 167 0.02 -19.32 -3.25
N VAL A 168 1.23 -19.85 -3.38
CA VAL A 168 2.01 -20.40 -2.27
C VAL A 168 3.25 -19.53 -2.07
N LYS A 169 3.63 -19.34 -0.81
CA LYS A 169 4.89 -18.69 -0.42
C LYS A 169 5.77 -19.72 0.29
N LEU A 170 6.94 -20.01 -0.27
CA LEU A 170 7.95 -20.83 0.42
C LEU A 170 8.49 -20.07 1.62
N TYR A 171 8.89 -20.79 2.68
CA TYR A 171 9.59 -20.19 3.80
C TYR A 171 10.92 -19.59 3.30
N ASP A 172 11.12 -18.32 3.57
CA ASP A 172 12.35 -17.61 3.25
C ASP A 172 13.20 -17.57 4.52
N ASP A 173 14.09 -18.55 4.69
CA ASP A 173 15.00 -18.67 5.84
C ASP A 173 16.13 -17.62 5.81
N GLY A 174 15.80 -16.36 5.47
CA GLY A 174 16.78 -15.30 5.27
C GLY A 174 17.61 -15.47 4.00
N PHE A 175 17.07 -16.16 2.98
CA PHE A 175 17.74 -16.29 1.68
C PHE A 175 17.80 -14.95 0.94
N PHE A 176 16.83 -14.07 1.20
CA PHE A 176 16.81 -12.71 0.67
C PHE A 176 17.11 -11.70 1.78
N SER A 177 18.28 -11.06 1.70
CA SER A 177 18.68 -9.97 2.61
C SER A 177 17.92 -8.66 2.39
N CYS A 178 16.99 -8.65 1.44
CA CYS A 178 16.23 -7.47 1.05
C CYS A 178 14.74 -7.75 1.07
N GLN A 179 13.99 -6.81 1.63
CA GLN A 179 12.52 -6.83 1.64
C GLN A 179 11.97 -5.72 0.74
N ALA A 180 10.77 -5.92 0.22
CA ALA A 180 10.04 -4.87 -0.46
C ALA A 180 9.84 -3.70 0.51
N LYS A 181 10.36 -2.52 0.16
CA LYS A 181 10.23 -1.32 0.99
C LYS A 181 8.84 -0.72 0.77
N HIS A 182 7.87 -1.10 1.58
CA HIS A 182 6.60 -0.38 1.63
C HIS A 182 6.82 1.02 2.20
N PRO A 183 6.19 2.06 1.63
CA PRO A 183 6.29 3.40 2.20
C PRO A 183 5.66 3.40 3.60
N SER A 184 6.36 3.98 4.58
CA SER A 184 5.82 4.11 5.94
C SER A 184 4.54 4.95 5.93
N SER A 185 3.65 4.77 6.91
CA SER A 185 2.43 5.59 7.02
C SER A 185 2.73 7.09 7.07
N ILE A 186 3.84 7.49 7.70
CA ILE A 186 4.30 8.89 7.74
C ILE A 186 4.72 9.36 6.35
N GLU A 187 5.43 8.51 5.59
CA GLU A 187 5.84 8.83 4.23
C GLU A 187 4.64 8.87 3.27
N MET A 188 3.65 8.01 3.47
CA MET A 188 2.36 8.06 2.79
C MET A 188 1.65 9.39 3.09
N ILE A 189 1.49 9.76 4.36
CA ILE A 189 0.86 11.04 4.78
C ILE A 189 1.63 12.24 4.21
N LYS A 190 2.97 12.24 4.31
CA LYS A 190 3.82 13.29 3.73
C LYS A 190 3.62 13.40 2.22
N ARG A 191 3.52 12.27 1.50
CA ARG A 191 3.22 12.24 0.06
C ARG A 191 1.80 12.75 -0.24
N TYR A 192 0.82 12.55 0.63
CA TYR A 192 -0.51 13.14 0.49
C TYR A 192 -0.53 14.65 0.74
N LEU A 193 0.27 15.15 1.69
CA LEU A 193 0.30 16.55 2.12
C LEU A 193 1.22 17.47 1.28
N ILE A 194 2.18 16.91 0.53
CA ILE A 194 3.05 17.65 -0.41
C ILE A 194 2.36 17.90 -1.77
N MET A 195 1.13 17.41 -1.95
CA MET A 195 0.27 17.77 -3.07
C MET A 195 -0.39 19.13 -2.85
#